data_AF-A0A3B6V9J7-F1
#
_entry.id   AF-A0A3B6V9J7-F1
#
_cell.length_a   1.000
_cell.length_b   1.000
_cell.length_c   1.000
_cell.angle_alpha   90.00
_cell.angle_beta   90.00
_cell.angle_gamma   90.00
#
_symmetry.space_group_name_H-M   'P 1'
#
loop_
_entity.id
_entity.type
_entity.pdbx_description
1 polymer ?
#
loop_
_entity_poly.entity_id
_entity_poly.type
_entity_poly.pdbx_seq_one_letter_code
_entity_poly.pdbx_strand_id
1 'polypeptide(L)'
;MKKTLILIIISFISIISCSNQSEKQNNNSNENSQKIVKEGEWDINPKQINEIDENIKKIFDDTVKNLLGVKRELMLYLGNQTLNGINYAFICRSEITYPSASPYYEIIVCNVSPSNEISVAKLEKIIESSQSSVGGIVCTSSDEAKINISNSKEADDIIKIFKNAVKDIKDIKYTQELYTASQVVKGINYYFIADAELSDGTHSIKLVTINNFMESSEVVEIKNIL
;
A
#
# COMPACT_ATOMS: atom_id res chain seq x y z
N MET A 1 31.98 69.76 -11.51
CA MET A 1 32.19 69.60 -10.06
C MET A 1 31.57 68.27 -9.62
N LYS A 2 32.40 67.23 -9.49
CA LYS A 2 31.99 65.89 -9.03
C LYS A 2 32.53 65.68 -7.62
N LYS A 3 31.66 65.14 -6.75
CA LYS A 3 31.88 64.89 -5.33
C LYS A 3 32.82 63.69 -5.14
N THR A 4 33.75 63.77 -4.20
CA THR A 4 34.53 62.64 -3.70
C THR A 4 34.07 62.35 -2.27
N LEU A 5 33.59 61.14 -2.04
CA LEU A 5 33.13 60.61 -0.75
C LEU A 5 34.15 59.57 -0.29
N ILE A 6 34.67 59.73 0.93
CA ILE A 6 35.56 58.76 1.59
C ILE A 6 34.84 58.14 2.80
N LEU A 7 34.97 56.82 2.89
CA LEU A 7 34.50 55.87 3.89
C LEU A 7 34.83 56.23 5.35
N ILE A 8 33.95 55.82 6.27
CA ILE A 8 34.33 55.25 7.58
C ILE A 8 33.35 54.11 7.94
N ILE A 9 33.90 52.93 8.23
CA ILE A 9 33.25 51.74 8.81
C ILE A 9 33.47 51.77 10.32
N ILE A 10 32.44 51.65 11.16
CA ILE A 10 32.59 51.22 12.56
C ILE A 10 31.43 50.29 12.97
N SER A 11 31.84 49.16 13.55
CA SER A 11 31.09 48.06 14.14
C SER A 11 30.26 48.46 15.37
N PHE A 12 29.11 47.80 15.59
CA PHE A 12 28.42 47.78 16.88
C PHE A 12 28.26 46.34 17.38
N ILE A 13 28.81 46.10 18.58
CA ILE A 13 28.58 44.93 19.42
C ILE A 13 27.68 45.39 20.58
N SER A 14 26.74 44.54 21.02
CA SER A 14 26.45 44.21 22.44
C SER A 14 25.00 44.40 22.95
N ILE A 15 24.32 43.25 23.10
CA ILE A 15 23.58 42.68 24.27
C ILE A 15 22.57 43.45 25.15
N ILE A 16 21.38 42.80 25.29
CA ILE A 16 20.54 42.47 26.47
C ILE A 16 19.73 43.58 27.20
N SER A 17 18.39 43.41 27.33
CA SER A 17 17.69 43.17 28.63
C SER A 17 16.13 43.28 28.61
N CYS A 18 15.48 42.21 29.10
CA CYS A 18 14.24 42.03 29.90
C CYS A 18 12.86 42.75 29.67
N SER A 19 11.85 41.88 29.47
CA SER A 19 10.63 41.63 30.29
C SER A 19 9.23 42.17 29.88
N ASN A 20 8.29 41.20 29.83
CA ASN A 20 6.82 41.14 30.02
C ASN A 20 5.91 42.20 29.35
N GLN A 21 4.85 41.87 28.62
CA GLN A 21 3.71 41.00 28.97
C GLN A 21 2.90 40.65 27.70
N SER A 22 2.18 39.52 27.80
CA SER A 22 1.32 38.79 26.85
C SER A 22 0.49 39.52 25.79
N GLU A 23 0.52 38.99 24.56
CA GLU A 23 -0.65 38.86 23.68
C GLU A 23 -0.73 37.42 23.15
N LYS A 24 -1.85 36.73 23.42
CA LYS A 24 -2.20 35.44 22.83
C LYS A 24 -2.78 35.70 21.44
N GLN A 25 -2.07 35.29 20.38
CA GLN A 25 -2.70 35.00 19.10
C GLN A 25 -2.94 33.49 18.99
N ASN A 26 -4.22 33.14 19.10
CA ASN A 26 -4.77 31.85 18.71
C ASN A 26 -4.65 31.71 17.19
N ASN A 27 -3.69 30.93 16.72
CA ASN A 27 -3.75 30.34 15.38
C ASN A 27 -3.84 28.84 15.56
N ASN A 28 -5.08 28.33 15.48
CA ASN A 28 -5.36 26.92 15.30
C ASN A 28 -4.69 26.45 14.01
N SER A 29 -3.48 25.93 14.17
CA SER A 29 -2.83 25.12 13.15
C SER A 29 -3.34 23.71 13.40
N ASN A 30 -4.19 23.22 12.49
CA ASN A 30 -4.44 21.79 12.39
C ASN A 30 -3.07 21.13 12.16
N GLU A 31 -2.49 20.57 13.21
CA GLU A 31 -1.37 19.65 13.11
C GLU A 31 -1.89 18.38 12.44
N ASN A 32 -1.92 18.42 11.11
CA ASN A 32 -1.89 17.20 10.33
C ASN A 32 -0.45 16.71 10.48
N SER A 33 -0.20 15.88 11.47
CA SER A 33 1.07 15.21 11.71
C SER A 33 1.36 14.27 10.54
N GLN A 34 1.86 14.84 9.42
CA GLN A 34 2.41 14.06 8.33
C GLN A 34 3.60 13.28 8.89
N LYS A 35 3.42 11.96 9.01
CA LYS A 35 4.49 11.04 9.40
C LYS A 35 5.66 11.25 8.44
N ILE A 36 6.82 11.66 8.96
CA ILE A 36 8.04 11.82 8.15
C ILE A 36 8.54 10.41 7.84
N VAL A 37 8.26 9.90 6.64
CA VAL A 37 8.82 8.64 6.15
C VAL A 37 10.28 8.87 5.79
N LYS A 38 11.18 8.08 6.36
CA LYS A 38 12.62 8.22 6.11
C LYS A 38 12.99 7.68 4.75
N GLU A 39 14.08 8.18 4.17
CA GLU A 39 14.65 7.62 2.95
C GLU A 39 14.94 6.12 3.14
N GLY A 40 14.56 5.31 2.15
CA GLY A 40 14.65 3.85 2.23
C GLY A 40 13.54 3.15 3.01
N GLU A 41 12.63 3.85 3.70
CA GLU A 41 11.42 3.25 4.28
C GLU A 41 10.24 3.30 3.29
N TRP A 42 9.32 2.34 3.39
CA TRP A 42 8.08 2.36 2.62
C TRP A 42 7.06 3.30 3.27
N ASP A 43 6.53 4.22 2.47
CA ASP A 43 5.30 4.96 2.74
C ASP A 43 4.12 4.11 2.23
N ILE A 44 3.63 3.23 3.10
CA ILE A 44 2.49 2.35 2.81
C ILE A 44 1.21 3.15 2.98
N ASN A 45 0.43 3.22 1.90
CA ASN A 45 -0.86 3.86 1.85
C ASN A 45 -1.68 3.19 0.73
N PRO A 46 -2.31 2.04 1.03
CA PRO A 46 -3.05 1.31 0.03
C PRO A 46 -4.18 2.14 -0.58
N LYS A 47 -4.31 2.09 -1.91
CA LYS A 47 -5.40 2.76 -2.64
C LYS A 47 -6.10 1.80 -3.59
N GLN A 48 -7.42 1.76 -3.47
CA GLN A 48 -8.30 1.04 -4.38
C GLN A 48 -8.30 1.69 -5.77
N ILE A 49 -8.59 0.92 -6.81
CA ILE A 49 -8.44 1.34 -8.22
C ILE A 49 -9.14 2.67 -8.58
N ASN A 50 -10.26 2.99 -7.94
CA ASN A 50 -11.03 4.23 -8.11
C ASN A 50 -10.36 5.46 -7.49
N GLU A 51 -9.38 5.27 -6.59
CA GLU A 51 -8.68 6.33 -5.87
C GLU A 51 -7.20 6.47 -6.31
N ILE A 52 -6.73 5.61 -7.21
CA ILE A 52 -5.37 5.68 -7.74
C ILE A 52 -5.25 6.85 -8.72
N ASP A 53 -4.26 7.70 -8.47
CA ASP A 53 -3.91 8.84 -9.32
C ASP A 53 -3.50 8.39 -10.74
N GLU A 54 -3.90 9.14 -11.76
CA GLU A 54 -3.63 8.79 -13.17
C GLU A 54 -2.14 8.65 -13.48
N ASN A 55 -1.28 9.46 -12.84
CA ASN A 55 0.17 9.33 -12.99
C ASN A 55 0.69 7.98 -12.44
N ILE A 56 0.12 7.48 -11.34
CA ILE A 56 0.48 6.20 -10.75
C ILE A 56 -0.02 5.04 -11.64
N LYS A 57 -1.24 5.15 -12.18
CA LYS A 57 -1.75 4.20 -13.18
C LYS A 57 -0.84 4.14 -14.41
N LYS A 58 -0.41 5.31 -14.91
CA LYS A 58 0.52 5.38 -16.04
C LYS A 58 1.86 4.70 -15.75
N ILE A 59 2.42 4.89 -14.56
CA ILE A 59 3.65 4.20 -14.13
C ILE A 59 3.45 2.68 -14.17
N PHE A 60 2.31 2.18 -13.67
CA PHE A 60 1.97 0.77 -13.77
C PHE A 60 1.86 0.31 -15.23
N ASP A 61 1.12 1.03 -16.08
CA ASP A 61 0.91 0.68 -17.49
C ASP A 61 2.23 0.62 -18.26
N ASP A 62 3.10 1.63 -18.10
CA ASP A 62 4.43 1.67 -18.71
C ASP A 62 5.34 0.54 -18.20
N THR A 63 5.20 0.17 -16.91
CA THR A 63 5.91 -0.96 -16.32
C THR A 63 5.50 -2.27 -16.96
N VAL A 64 4.19 -2.56 -17.02
CA VAL A 64 3.69 -3.86 -17.49
C VAL A 64 3.73 -4.00 -19.01
N LYS A 65 3.76 -2.90 -19.76
CA LYS A 65 3.89 -2.90 -21.23
C LYS A 65 5.11 -3.69 -21.72
N ASN A 66 6.20 -3.67 -20.95
CA ASN A 66 7.44 -4.38 -21.29
C ASN A 66 7.47 -5.83 -20.77
N LEU A 67 6.46 -6.27 -20.00
CA LEU A 67 6.36 -7.60 -19.42
C LEU A 67 5.46 -8.51 -20.27
N LEU A 68 6.03 -9.09 -21.32
CA LEU A 68 5.31 -9.91 -22.30
C LEU A 68 4.84 -11.26 -21.73
N GLY A 69 3.84 -11.86 -22.39
CA GLY A 69 3.37 -13.22 -22.11
C GLY A 69 2.31 -13.34 -21.02
N VAL A 70 2.01 -12.27 -20.29
CA VAL A 70 1.02 -12.24 -19.20
C VAL A 70 0.20 -10.96 -19.29
N LYS A 71 -1.13 -11.10 -19.25
CA LYS A 71 -2.05 -9.98 -19.07
C LYS A 71 -2.12 -9.65 -17.59
N ARG A 72 -1.92 -8.37 -17.24
CA ARG A 72 -1.93 -7.88 -15.85
C ARG A 72 -3.00 -6.81 -15.69
N GLU A 73 -3.83 -6.95 -14.67
CA GLU A 73 -4.81 -5.94 -14.24
C GLU A 73 -4.36 -5.34 -12.92
N LEU A 74 -4.30 -4.01 -12.85
CA LEU A 74 -4.01 -3.29 -11.61
C LEU A 74 -5.18 -3.44 -10.63
N MET A 75 -4.89 -3.96 -9.44
CA MET A 75 -5.90 -4.22 -8.42
C MET A 75 -5.78 -3.27 -7.23
N LEU A 76 -4.55 -2.99 -6.81
CA LEU A 76 -4.28 -2.19 -5.62
C LEU A 76 -2.91 -1.49 -5.78
N TYR A 77 -2.84 -0.20 -5.49
CA TYR A 77 -1.57 0.47 -5.21
C TYR A 77 -1.26 0.34 -3.73
N LEU A 78 -0.02 0.01 -3.35
CA LEU A 78 0.35 -0.25 -1.95
C LEU A 78 1.04 0.94 -1.28
N GLY A 79 1.81 1.72 -2.05
CA GLY A 79 2.68 2.74 -1.49
C GLY A 79 3.94 2.97 -2.32
N ASN A 80 4.81 3.83 -1.79
CA ASN A 80 6.08 4.19 -2.44
C ASN A 80 7.25 4.18 -1.45
N GLN A 81 8.47 4.14 -1.99
CA GLN A 81 9.70 4.22 -1.21
C GLN A 81 10.73 5.05 -1.97
N THR A 82 11.24 6.10 -1.35
CA THR A 82 12.33 6.92 -1.94
C THR A 82 13.66 6.20 -1.72
N LEU A 83 14.27 5.71 -2.79
CA LEU A 83 15.56 5.00 -2.77
C LEU A 83 16.20 5.05 -4.17
N ASN A 84 17.18 5.94 -4.38
CA ASN A 84 17.83 6.16 -5.68
C ASN A 84 16.83 6.36 -6.85
N GLY A 85 15.79 7.17 -6.60
CA GLY A 85 14.57 7.21 -7.39
C GLY A 85 13.37 6.95 -6.48
N ILE A 86 12.24 6.55 -7.07
CA ILE A 86 11.02 6.21 -6.32
C ILE A 86 10.57 4.81 -6.72
N ASN A 87 10.52 3.90 -5.76
CA ASN A 87 9.87 2.61 -5.91
C ASN A 87 8.36 2.78 -5.71
N TYR A 88 7.55 2.17 -6.57
CA TYR A 88 6.10 2.07 -6.44
C TYR A 88 5.71 0.61 -6.38
N ALA A 89 4.86 0.24 -5.42
CA ALA A 89 4.41 -1.13 -5.23
C ALA A 89 2.94 -1.31 -5.60
N PHE A 90 2.64 -2.40 -6.31
CA PHE A 90 1.31 -2.72 -6.83
C PHE A 90 0.97 -4.19 -6.58
N ILE A 91 -0.30 -4.46 -6.33
CA ILE A 91 -0.88 -5.79 -6.50
C ILE A 91 -1.61 -5.83 -7.83
N CYS A 92 -1.38 -6.89 -8.59
CA CYS A 92 -2.08 -7.13 -9.84
C CYS A 92 -2.63 -8.55 -9.90
N ARG A 93 -3.77 -8.68 -10.59
CA ARG A 93 -4.31 -9.97 -11.01
C ARG A 93 -3.74 -10.26 -12.39
N SER A 94 -3.14 -11.42 -12.53
CA SER A 94 -2.34 -11.80 -13.69
C SER A 94 -2.81 -13.10 -14.29
N GLU A 95 -2.76 -13.18 -15.62
CA GLU A 95 -3.17 -14.36 -16.38
C GLU A 95 -2.21 -14.56 -17.55
N ILE A 96 -1.62 -15.74 -17.66
CA ILE A 96 -0.72 -16.07 -18.76
C ILE A 96 -1.52 -16.02 -20.06
N THR A 97 -0.94 -15.46 -21.12
CA THR A 97 -1.57 -15.33 -22.46
C THR A 97 -1.60 -16.66 -23.24
N TYR A 98 -1.94 -17.74 -22.54
CA TYR A 98 -2.10 -19.10 -23.05
C TYR A 98 -3.52 -19.60 -22.71
N PRO A 99 -4.22 -20.32 -23.59
CA PRO A 99 -5.56 -20.83 -23.31
C PRO A 99 -5.60 -21.65 -22.01
N SER A 100 -6.63 -21.39 -21.19
CA SER A 100 -6.85 -22.12 -19.92
C SER A 100 -5.77 -21.93 -18.86
N ALA A 101 -4.98 -20.85 -18.93
CA ALA A 101 -4.08 -20.50 -17.85
C ALA A 101 -4.85 -20.12 -16.57
N SER A 102 -4.39 -20.64 -15.44
CA SER A 102 -4.93 -20.28 -14.13
C SER A 102 -4.53 -18.85 -13.76
N PRO A 103 -5.46 -18.02 -13.25
CA PRO A 103 -5.12 -16.69 -12.76
C PRO A 103 -4.32 -16.78 -11.45
N TYR A 104 -3.51 -15.77 -11.23
CA TYR A 104 -2.72 -15.59 -10.02
C TYR A 104 -2.63 -14.11 -9.63
N TYR A 105 -2.23 -13.83 -8.40
CA TYR A 105 -1.90 -12.49 -7.93
C TYR A 105 -0.40 -12.36 -7.72
N GLU A 106 0.15 -11.21 -8.07
CA GLU A 106 1.57 -10.90 -7.89
C GLU A 106 1.76 -9.48 -7.38
N ILE A 107 2.88 -9.27 -6.68
CA ILE A 107 3.39 -7.94 -6.35
C ILE A 107 4.39 -7.52 -7.41
N ILE A 108 4.22 -6.30 -7.90
CA ILE A 108 5.16 -5.62 -8.78
C ILE A 108 5.69 -4.42 -8.03
N VAL A 109 7.01 -4.32 -7.93
CA VAL A 109 7.69 -3.08 -7.55
C VAL A 109 8.47 -2.59 -8.75
N CYS A 110 8.17 -1.37 -9.19
CA CYS A 110 8.97 -0.68 -10.20
C CYS A 110 9.67 0.53 -9.60
N ASN A 111 10.89 0.80 -10.04
CA ASN A 111 11.63 2.00 -9.72
C ASN A 111 11.48 3.00 -10.87
N VAL A 112 11.17 4.25 -10.54
CA VAL A 112 11.29 5.41 -11.43
C VAL A 112 12.56 6.16 -11.04
N SER A 113 13.53 6.18 -11.95
CA SER A 113 14.80 6.87 -11.72
C SER A 113 14.63 8.39 -11.73
N PRO A 114 15.63 9.16 -11.25
CA PRO A 114 15.64 10.62 -11.39
C PRO A 114 15.58 11.14 -12.84
N SER A 115 15.96 10.30 -13.83
CA SER A 115 15.83 10.61 -15.26
C SER A 115 14.49 10.16 -15.87
N ASN A 116 13.55 9.70 -15.05
CA ASN A 116 12.24 9.13 -15.43
C ASN A 116 12.32 7.82 -16.22
N GLU A 117 13.40 7.06 -16.04
CA GLU A 117 13.49 5.69 -16.57
C GLU A 117 12.81 4.71 -15.61
N ILE A 118 12.03 3.77 -16.15
CA ILE A 118 11.28 2.78 -15.37
C ILE A 118 12.00 1.44 -15.44
N SER A 119 12.20 0.80 -14.30
CA SER A 119 12.73 -0.57 -14.19
C SER A 119 11.95 -1.40 -13.18
N VAL A 120 11.89 -2.72 -13.38
CA VAL A 120 11.22 -3.64 -12.44
C VAL A 120 12.22 -4.07 -11.38
N ALA A 121 11.95 -3.71 -10.13
CA ALA A 121 12.76 -4.09 -8.96
C ALA A 121 12.28 -5.38 -8.29
N LYS A 122 10.97 -5.65 -8.33
CA LYS A 122 10.37 -6.89 -7.79
C LYS A 122 9.24 -7.35 -8.70
N LEU A 123 9.20 -8.65 -8.96
CA LEU A 123 8.10 -9.33 -9.62
C LEU A 123 7.94 -10.70 -8.94
N GLU A 124 6.96 -10.82 -8.05
CA GLU A 124 6.79 -12.03 -7.22
C GLU A 124 5.32 -12.45 -7.19
N LYS A 125 5.07 -13.70 -7.61
CA LYS A 125 3.76 -14.36 -7.44
C LYS A 125 3.48 -14.56 -5.94
N ILE A 126 2.33 -14.06 -5.49
CA ILE A 126 1.88 -14.14 -4.08
C ILE A 126 1.00 -15.36 -3.87
N ILE A 127 0.05 -15.59 -4.77
CA ILE A 127 -0.92 -16.67 -4.71
C ILE A 127 -1.40 -17.02 -6.12
N GLU A 128 -1.69 -18.28 -6.39
CA GLU A 128 -2.09 -18.77 -7.72
C GLU A 128 -3.20 -19.80 -7.61
N SER A 129 -4.10 -19.81 -8.61
CA SER A 129 -5.13 -20.82 -8.68
C SER A 129 -4.53 -22.19 -8.98
N SER A 130 -4.97 -23.18 -8.23
CA SER A 130 -4.68 -24.58 -8.53
C SER A 130 -5.25 -24.97 -9.90
N GLN A 131 -4.62 -25.96 -10.53
CA GLN A 131 -5.16 -26.61 -11.72
C GLN A 131 -6.38 -27.51 -11.40
N SER A 132 -6.49 -27.96 -10.14
CA SER A 132 -7.64 -28.74 -9.66
C SER A 132 -8.62 -27.83 -8.95
N SER A 133 -9.89 -27.87 -9.36
CA SER A 133 -10.98 -27.17 -8.66
C SER A 133 -11.36 -27.81 -7.33
N VAL A 134 -11.10 -29.12 -7.16
CA VAL A 134 -11.41 -29.82 -5.91
C VAL A 134 -10.28 -29.59 -4.91
N GLY A 135 -10.59 -28.87 -3.83
CA GLY A 135 -9.65 -28.57 -2.74
C GLY A 135 -8.52 -27.61 -3.12
N GLY A 136 -8.49 -27.13 -4.37
CA GLY A 136 -7.50 -26.18 -4.85
C GLY A 136 -7.84 -24.75 -4.49
N ILE A 137 -6.80 -23.91 -4.44
CA ILE A 137 -6.96 -22.46 -4.35
C ILE A 137 -7.59 -21.97 -5.65
N VAL A 138 -8.54 -21.05 -5.55
CA VAL A 138 -9.20 -20.38 -6.66
C VAL A 138 -9.05 -18.88 -6.46
N CYS A 139 -8.27 -18.23 -7.31
CA CYS A 139 -8.14 -16.78 -7.30
C CYS A 139 -9.45 -16.12 -7.75
N THR A 140 -9.80 -15.03 -7.10
CA THR A 140 -11.01 -14.25 -7.38
C THR A 140 -10.96 -13.62 -8.77
N SER A 141 -12.15 -13.36 -9.33
CA SER A 141 -12.26 -12.39 -10.42
C SER A 141 -11.93 -10.98 -9.94
N SER A 142 -11.69 -10.07 -10.88
CA SER A 142 -11.33 -8.70 -10.56
C SER A 142 -12.43 -7.95 -9.80
N ASP A 143 -13.70 -8.28 -10.02
CA ASP A 143 -14.82 -7.63 -9.35
C ASP A 143 -15.03 -8.17 -7.93
N GLU A 144 -14.90 -9.50 -7.75
CA GLU A 144 -14.98 -10.13 -6.42
C GLU A 144 -13.85 -9.68 -5.49
N ALA A 145 -12.68 -9.38 -6.05
CA ALA A 145 -11.51 -9.02 -5.25
C ALA A 145 -11.63 -7.67 -4.54
N LYS A 146 -12.35 -6.73 -5.18
CA LYS A 146 -12.46 -5.31 -4.80
C LYS A 146 -13.53 -5.11 -3.71
N ILE A 147 -13.45 -5.89 -2.64
CA ILE A 147 -14.45 -5.94 -1.55
C ILE A 147 -14.70 -4.59 -0.88
N ASN A 148 -13.69 -3.71 -0.80
CA ASN A 148 -13.82 -2.41 -0.14
C ASN A 148 -14.61 -1.36 -0.96
N ILE A 149 -14.80 -1.60 -2.26
CA ILE A 149 -15.58 -0.72 -3.15
C ILE A 149 -16.78 -1.44 -3.77
N SER A 150 -17.01 -2.69 -3.35
CA SER A 150 -18.16 -3.50 -3.75
C SER A 150 -19.30 -3.28 -2.74
N ASN A 151 -20.46 -2.83 -3.23
CA ASN A 151 -21.66 -2.64 -2.41
C ASN A 151 -22.52 -3.93 -2.35
N SER A 152 -21.87 -5.10 -2.25
CA SER A 152 -22.54 -6.40 -2.28
C SER A 152 -22.60 -7.03 -0.89
N LYS A 153 -23.66 -7.81 -0.64
CA LYS A 153 -23.80 -8.56 0.60
C LYS A 153 -22.66 -9.56 0.77
N GLU A 154 -22.20 -10.15 -0.32
CA GLU A 154 -21.08 -11.08 -0.37
C GLU A 154 -19.79 -10.41 0.10
N ALA A 155 -19.49 -9.20 -0.37
CA ALA A 155 -18.34 -8.42 0.10
C ALA A 155 -18.44 -8.09 1.59
N ASP A 156 -19.61 -7.67 2.07
CA ASP A 156 -19.85 -7.39 3.50
C ASP A 156 -19.62 -8.62 4.38
N ASP A 157 -20.14 -9.78 3.96
CA ASP A 157 -20.00 -11.04 4.69
C ASP A 157 -18.51 -11.49 4.71
N ILE A 158 -17.78 -11.32 3.61
CA ILE A 158 -16.33 -11.59 3.53
C ILE A 158 -15.52 -10.65 4.44
N ILE A 159 -15.84 -9.34 4.45
CA ILE A 159 -15.22 -8.35 5.35
C ILE A 159 -15.49 -8.72 6.81
N LYS A 160 -16.69 -9.19 7.13
CA LYS A 160 -17.05 -9.63 8.48
C LYS A 160 -16.24 -10.84 8.92
N ILE A 161 -16.01 -11.82 8.05
CA ILE A 161 -15.12 -12.97 8.32
C ILE A 161 -13.72 -12.46 8.68
N PHE A 162 -13.18 -11.52 7.90
CA PHE A 162 -11.87 -10.93 8.18
C PHE A 162 -11.81 -10.27 9.56
N LYS A 163 -12.74 -9.33 9.81
CA LYS A 163 -12.81 -8.58 11.07
C LYS A 163 -12.95 -9.51 12.27
N ASN A 164 -13.77 -10.54 12.16
CA ASN A 164 -13.98 -11.50 13.25
C ASN A 164 -12.72 -12.30 13.58
N ALA A 165 -11.91 -12.65 12.58
CA ALA A 165 -10.69 -13.44 12.79
C ALA A 165 -9.55 -12.62 13.41
N VAL A 166 -9.43 -11.33 13.03
CA VAL A 166 -8.29 -10.50 13.47
C VAL A 166 -8.57 -9.67 14.73
N LYS A 167 -9.82 -9.57 15.19
CA LYS A 167 -10.24 -8.71 16.32
C LYS A 167 -9.47 -8.94 17.63
N ASP A 168 -9.00 -10.16 17.87
CA ASP A 168 -8.35 -10.56 19.11
C ASP A 168 -6.81 -10.49 19.02
N ILE A 169 -6.26 -10.12 17.85
CA ILE A 169 -4.82 -9.89 17.68
C ILE A 169 -4.47 -8.54 18.33
N LYS A 170 -3.58 -8.59 19.32
CA LYS A 170 -3.11 -7.41 20.04
C LYS A 170 -1.97 -6.73 19.28
N ASP A 171 -1.82 -5.43 19.52
CA ASP A 171 -0.68 -4.59 19.08
C ASP A 171 -0.53 -4.40 17.55
N ILE A 172 -1.44 -4.99 16.76
CA ILE A 172 -1.49 -4.84 15.31
C ILE A 172 -2.93 -4.63 14.89
N LYS A 173 -3.20 -3.52 14.21
CA LYS A 173 -4.48 -3.24 13.56
C LYS A 173 -4.41 -3.71 12.12
N TYR A 174 -5.30 -4.63 11.77
CA TYR A 174 -5.42 -5.14 10.41
C TYR A 174 -6.56 -4.47 9.65
N THR A 175 -6.28 -4.07 8.42
CA THR A 175 -7.28 -3.58 7.46
C THR A 175 -7.21 -4.45 6.21
N GLN A 176 -8.31 -5.12 5.86
CA GLN A 176 -8.39 -5.88 4.61
C GLN A 176 -8.46 -4.91 3.42
N GLU A 177 -7.60 -5.11 2.43
CA GLU A 177 -7.53 -4.28 1.23
C GLU A 177 -8.05 -5.00 -0.01
N LEU A 178 -7.81 -6.30 -0.12
CA LEU A 178 -8.21 -7.08 -1.30
C LEU A 178 -8.50 -8.52 -0.92
N TYR A 179 -9.56 -9.11 -1.49
CA TYR A 179 -9.88 -10.54 -1.37
C TYR A 179 -9.34 -11.30 -2.60
N THR A 180 -8.22 -12.01 -2.44
CA THR A 180 -7.45 -12.53 -3.59
C THR A 180 -7.81 -13.94 -4.01
N ALA A 181 -8.21 -14.79 -3.09
CA ALA A 181 -8.54 -16.19 -3.40
C ALA A 181 -9.36 -16.84 -2.29
N SER A 182 -9.92 -18.00 -2.61
CA SER A 182 -10.44 -18.94 -1.61
C SER A 182 -10.01 -20.38 -1.87
N GLN A 183 -10.19 -21.24 -0.89
CA GLN A 183 -9.95 -22.68 -0.99
C GLN A 183 -10.95 -23.44 -0.12
N VAL A 184 -11.66 -24.40 -0.71
CA VAL A 184 -12.57 -25.28 0.03
C VAL A 184 -11.76 -26.38 0.71
N VAL A 185 -11.83 -26.43 2.04
CA VAL A 185 -11.16 -27.42 2.91
C VAL A 185 -12.18 -27.92 3.94
N LYS A 186 -11.76 -28.22 5.18
CA LYS A 186 -12.71 -28.22 6.31
C LYS A 186 -13.08 -26.76 6.61
N GLY A 187 -14.17 -26.32 5.99
CA GLY A 187 -14.51 -24.89 5.91
C GLY A 187 -13.95 -24.26 4.65
N ILE A 188 -13.73 -22.94 4.69
CA ILE A 188 -13.20 -22.19 3.54
C ILE A 188 -12.02 -21.36 4.05
N ASN A 189 -10.87 -21.51 3.39
CA ASN A 189 -9.77 -20.56 3.54
C ASN A 189 -10.05 -19.37 2.62
N TYR A 190 -9.95 -18.16 3.17
CA TYR A 190 -10.03 -16.88 2.47
C TYR A 190 -8.66 -16.21 2.53
N TYR A 191 -8.20 -15.69 1.41
CA TYR A 191 -6.87 -15.08 1.28
C TYR A 191 -7.00 -13.59 1.02
N PHE A 192 -6.42 -12.78 1.90
CA PHE A 192 -6.53 -11.32 1.85
C PHE A 192 -5.17 -10.67 1.68
N ILE A 193 -5.10 -9.63 0.87
CA ILE A 193 -4.08 -8.59 1.07
C ILE A 193 -4.59 -7.68 2.17
N ALA A 194 -3.78 -7.46 3.19
CA ALA A 194 -4.12 -6.61 4.32
C ALA A 194 -2.96 -5.66 4.67
N ASP A 195 -3.31 -4.44 5.05
CA ASP A 195 -2.42 -3.55 5.77
C ASP A 195 -2.41 -3.93 7.25
N ALA A 196 -1.20 -4.03 7.82
CA ALA A 196 -0.95 -4.32 9.22
C ALA A 196 -0.21 -3.14 9.84
N GLU A 197 -0.95 -2.35 10.64
CA GLU A 197 -0.48 -1.17 11.36
C GLU A 197 -0.09 -1.57 12.79
N LEU A 198 1.20 -1.48 13.13
CA LEU A 198 1.71 -1.70 14.47
C LEU A 198 1.42 -0.50 15.38
N SER A 199 1.46 -0.69 16.69
CA SER A 199 1.25 0.38 17.70
C SER A 199 2.17 1.60 17.57
N ASP A 200 3.32 1.47 16.92
CA ASP A 200 4.23 2.60 16.63
C ASP A 200 3.92 3.31 15.29
N GLY A 201 2.83 2.91 14.63
CA GLY A 201 2.39 3.41 13.33
C GLY A 201 3.16 2.80 12.16
N THR A 202 4.03 1.81 12.36
CA THR A 202 4.68 1.08 11.26
C THR A 202 3.66 0.25 10.51
N HIS A 203 3.66 0.39 9.18
CA HIS A 203 2.78 -0.39 8.30
C HIS A 203 3.58 -1.51 7.64
N SER A 204 2.88 -2.58 7.27
CA SER A 204 3.41 -3.65 6.42
C SER A 204 2.25 -4.33 5.69
N ILE A 205 2.49 -4.79 4.48
CA ILE A 205 1.48 -5.50 3.70
C ILE A 205 1.64 -6.99 3.90
N LYS A 206 0.54 -7.63 4.29
CA LYS A 206 0.47 -9.07 4.54
C LYS A 206 -0.44 -9.77 3.53
N LEU A 207 -0.08 -11.00 3.18
CA LEU A 207 -1.04 -12.01 2.74
C LEU A 207 -1.56 -12.72 4.00
N VAL A 208 -2.84 -12.57 4.31
CA VAL A 208 -3.50 -13.16 5.48
C VAL A 208 -4.43 -14.26 5.02
N THR A 209 -4.23 -15.47 5.53
CA THR A 209 -5.10 -16.63 5.30
C THR A 209 -6.01 -16.82 6.51
N ILE A 210 -7.31 -16.81 6.30
CA ILE A 210 -8.33 -17.01 7.34
C ILE A 210 -9.16 -18.22 6.99
N ASN A 211 -9.28 -19.18 7.90
CA ASN A 211 -10.24 -20.27 7.78
C ASN A 211 -11.57 -19.85 8.44
N ASN A 212 -12.65 -19.99 7.71
CA ASN A 212 -14.00 -19.91 8.26
C ASN A 212 -14.65 -21.29 8.23
N PHE A 213 -15.07 -21.78 9.39
CA PHE A 213 -15.76 -23.04 9.54
C PHE A 213 -16.88 -22.89 10.57
N MET A 214 -18.11 -23.08 10.12
CA MET A 214 -19.32 -22.80 10.92
C MET A 214 -19.29 -21.33 11.41
N GLU A 215 -19.40 -21.11 12.71
CA GLU A 215 -19.40 -19.78 13.32
C GLU A 215 -18.00 -19.29 13.74
N SER A 216 -16.94 -20.08 13.47
CA SER A 216 -15.56 -19.71 13.80
C SER A 216 -14.84 -19.13 12.59
N SER A 217 -14.06 -18.07 12.83
CA SER A 217 -13.13 -17.49 11.85
C SER A 217 -11.77 -17.36 12.51
N GLU A 218 -10.75 -18.02 11.96
CA GLU A 218 -9.44 -18.15 12.59
C GLU A 218 -8.35 -17.80 11.58
N VAL A 219 -7.37 -17.00 12.01
CA VAL A 219 -6.17 -16.74 11.22
C VAL A 219 -5.32 -18.01 11.16
N VAL A 220 -5.06 -18.49 9.96
CA VAL A 220 -4.24 -19.69 9.69
C VAL A 220 -2.80 -19.31 9.43
N GLU A 221 -2.57 -18.25 8.65
CA GLU A 221 -1.24 -17.83 8.21
C GLU A 221 -1.21 -16.33 7.96
N ILE A 222 -0.06 -15.71 8.27
CA ILE A 222 0.26 -14.33 7.92
C ILE A 222 1.65 -14.32 7.28
N LYS A 223 1.74 -13.93 6.01
CA LYS A 223 3.00 -13.78 5.27
C LYS A 223 3.27 -12.31 4.96
N ASN A 224 4.45 -11.81 5.29
CA ASN A 224 4.88 -10.47 4.86
C ASN A 224 5.15 -10.46 3.35
N ILE A 225 4.59 -9.49 2.62
CA ILE A 225 4.81 -9.35 1.17
C ILE A 225 5.39 -7.99 0.77
N LEU A 226 5.23 -6.97 1.63
CA LEU A 226 5.93 -5.68 1.60
C LEU A 226 6.15 -5.22 3.05
#